data_AF-A0A944WY22-F1
#
_entry.id   AF-A0A944WY22-F1
#
_cell.length_a   1.000
_cell.length_b   1.000
_cell.length_c   1.000
_cell.angle_alpha   90.00
_cell.angle_beta   90.00
_cell.angle_gamma   90.00
#
_symmetry.space_group_name_H-M   'P 1'
#
loop_
_entity.id
_entity.type
_entity.pdbx_description
1 polymer ?
#
loop_
_entity_poly.entity_id
_entity_poly.type
_entity_poly.pdbx_seq_one_letter_code
_entity_poly.pdbx_strand_id
1 'polypeptide(L)'
;MKAIAKNIRISPKKANLVAYLVRNKKVTDALDILKFTNKKAAPLIAKVIESAAANAENNLKQKRDSLVIKEVVINDGTTFKRHVPASRGRVHPIRKRNSHITVALATATEEKPAERPTKKPAEPAKPAEEKPSTPPTKQN
;
A
#
# COMPACT_ATOMS: atom_id res chain seq x y z
N MET A 1 -2.87 16.63 7.94
CA MET A 1 -1.47 17.10 8.16
C MET A 1 -0.52 16.34 7.24
N LYS A 2 0.55 16.96 6.71
CA LYS A 2 1.54 16.31 5.82
C LYS A 2 2.96 16.41 6.37
N ALA A 3 3.76 15.37 6.18
CA ALA A 3 5.21 15.38 6.41
C ALA A 3 5.94 14.78 5.22
N ILE A 4 7.11 15.34 4.90
CA ILE A 4 7.90 14.93 3.73
C ILE A 4 9.35 14.77 4.16
N ALA A 5 9.94 13.61 3.85
CA ALA A 5 11.36 13.40 3.95
C ALA A 5 11.96 13.22 2.55
N LYS A 6 12.94 14.07 2.22
CA LYS A 6 13.53 14.14 0.88
C LYS A 6 14.90 13.47 0.83
N ASN A 7 15.26 12.96 -0.35
CA ASN A 7 16.59 12.40 -0.66
C ASN A 7 17.02 11.24 0.26
N ILE A 8 16.08 10.40 0.67
CA ILE A 8 16.39 9.22 1.48
C ILE A 8 17.13 8.19 0.60
N ARG A 9 18.21 7.63 1.14
CA ARG A 9 19.04 6.63 0.46
C ARG A 9 18.42 5.23 0.49
N ILE A 10 17.26 5.10 -0.15
CA ILE A 10 16.58 3.83 -0.35
C ILE A 10 15.89 3.80 -1.72
N SER A 11 15.75 2.60 -2.29
CA SER A 11 14.98 2.45 -3.52
C SER A 11 13.48 2.57 -3.20
N PRO A 12 12.72 3.34 -3.99
CA PRO A 12 11.28 3.51 -3.85
C PRO A 12 10.52 2.19 -3.74
N LYS A 13 10.87 1.19 -4.57
CA LYS A 13 10.25 -0.14 -4.54
C LYS A 13 10.42 -0.86 -3.20
N LYS A 14 11.60 -0.75 -2.56
CA LYS A 14 11.86 -1.39 -1.26
C LYS A 14 11.10 -0.70 -0.12
N ALA A 15 10.94 0.61 -0.20
CA ALA A 15 10.21 1.37 0.80
C ALA A 15 8.68 1.22 0.62
N ASN A 16 8.19 1.14 -0.63
CA ASN A 16 6.76 0.90 -0.92
C ASN A 16 6.22 -0.41 -0.36
N LEU A 17 7.05 -1.46 -0.30
CA LEU A 17 6.67 -2.72 0.34
C LEU A 17 6.24 -2.50 1.79
N VAL A 18 6.98 -1.69 2.53
CA VAL A 18 6.67 -1.40 3.94
C VAL A 18 5.54 -0.38 4.06
N ALA A 19 5.46 0.62 3.17
CA ALA A 19 4.38 1.59 3.16
C ALA A 19 2.99 0.95 3.03
N TYR A 20 2.89 -0.15 2.27
CA TYR A 20 1.62 -0.88 2.11
C TYR A 20 1.08 -1.42 3.44
N LEU A 21 1.96 -1.81 4.37
CA LEU A 21 1.56 -2.37 5.67
C LEU A 21 0.90 -1.36 6.61
N VAL A 22 1.18 -0.07 6.43
CA VAL A 22 0.81 1.00 7.37
C VAL A 22 -0.27 1.95 6.84
N ARG A 23 -0.63 1.86 5.56
CA ARG A 23 -1.75 2.64 5.02
C ARG A 23 -3.06 2.28 5.71
N ASN A 24 -3.89 3.29 5.96
CA ASN A 24 -5.20 3.18 6.59
C ASN A 24 -5.20 2.65 8.04
N LYS A 25 -4.03 2.59 8.69
CA LYS A 25 -3.94 2.22 10.11
C LYS A 25 -3.88 3.47 10.99
N LYS A 26 -4.25 3.31 12.25
CA LYS A 26 -3.99 4.31 13.28
C LYS A 26 -2.49 4.52 13.43
N VAL A 27 -2.10 5.73 13.84
CA VAL A 27 -0.69 6.09 14.00
C VAL A 27 0.01 5.19 15.03
N THR A 28 -0.66 4.86 16.14
CA THR A 28 -0.14 3.96 17.18
C THR A 28 0.17 2.58 16.61
N ASP A 29 -0.82 1.95 16.00
CA ASP A 29 -0.72 0.58 15.47
C ASP A 29 0.34 0.51 14.36
N ALA A 30 0.42 1.55 13.52
CA ALA A 30 1.42 1.64 12.48
C ALA A 30 2.85 1.70 13.05
N LEU A 31 3.08 2.43 14.14
CA LEU A 31 4.40 2.51 14.77
C LEU A 31 4.81 1.17 15.39
N ASP A 32 3.86 0.45 16.00
CA ASP A 32 4.12 -0.87 16.55
C ASP A 32 4.48 -1.87 15.45
N ILE A 33 3.73 -1.90 14.35
CA ILE A 33 4.03 -2.74 13.20
C ILE A 33 5.43 -2.43 12.64
N LEU A 34 5.77 -1.15 12.50
CA LEU A 34 7.07 -0.74 11.97
C LEU A 34 8.23 -1.11 12.90
N LYS A 35 8.01 -1.08 14.21
CA LYS A 35 9.02 -1.46 15.21
C LYS A 35 9.46 -2.92 15.07
N PHE A 36 8.54 -3.82 14.75
CA PHE A 36 8.81 -5.26 14.60
C PHE A 36 9.05 -5.71 13.16
N THR A 37 8.96 -4.79 12.18
CA THR A 37 9.18 -5.15 10.78
C THR A 37 10.68 -5.20 10.45
N ASN A 38 11.18 -6.40 10.11
CA ASN A 38 12.57 -6.66 9.73
C ASN A 38 12.93 -6.16 8.31
N LYS A 39 12.74 -4.86 8.03
CA LYS A 39 13.12 -4.22 6.76
C LYS A 39 13.79 -2.88 7.03
N LYS A 40 14.87 -2.58 6.29
CA LYS A 40 15.61 -1.30 6.38
C LYS A 40 14.72 -0.04 6.18
N ALA A 41 13.61 -0.17 5.45
CA ALA A 41 12.68 0.94 5.24
C ALA A 41 11.85 1.28 6.49
N ALA A 42 11.63 0.33 7.40
CA ALA A 42 10.76 0.50 8.56
C ALA A 42 11.19 1.64 9.49
N PRO A 43 12.45 1.72 9.97
CA PRO A 43 12.86 2.82 10.84
C PRO A 43 12.84 4.18 10.13
N LEU A 44 12.98 4.21 8.81
CA LEU A 44 12.92 5.46 8.03
C LEU A 44 11.49 5.97 7.94
N ILE A 45 10.52 5.10 7.68
CA ILE A 45 9.11 5.45 7.62
C ILE A 45 8.57 5.82 9.00
N ALA A 46 8.98 5.09 10.05
CA ALA A 46 8.60 5.37 11.44
C ALA A 46 8.95 6.81 11.84
N LYS A 47 10.18 7.26 11.57
CA LYS A 47 10.61 8.65 11.84
C LYS A 47 9.75 9.70 11.13
N VAL A 48 9.31 9.42 9.90
CA VAL A 48 8.46 10.36 9.13
C VAL A 48 7.05 10.41 9.73
N ILE A 49 6.50 9.27 10.17
CA ILE A 49 5.20 9.20 10.83
C ILE A 49 5.25 9.90 12.19
N GLU A 50 6.29 9.69 12.98
CA GLU A 50 6.51 10.38 14.26
C GLU A 50 6.59 11.90 14.07
N SER A 51 7.33 12.36 13.07
CA SER A 51 7.39 13.78 12.71
C SER A 51 6.02 14.32 12.28
N ALA A 52 5.25 13.56 11.49
CA ALA A 52 3.91 13.96 11.09
C ALA A 52 2.95 14.07 12.29
N ALA A 53 3.04 13.14 13.23
CA ALA A 53 2.25 13.14 14.47
C ALA A 53 2.60 14.34 15.36
N ALA A 54 3.89 14.59 15.60
CA ALA A 54 4.36 15.74 16.37
C ALA A 54 3.91 17.06 15.74
N ASN A 55 3.94 17.16 14.40
CA ASN A 55 3.45 18.34 13.71
C ASN A 55 1.92 18.52 13.83
N ALA A 56 1.16 17.43 13.89
CA ALA A 56 -0.29 17.48 14.12
C ALA A 56 -0.62 17.90 15.56
N GLU A 57 0.13 17.42 16.54
CA GLU A 57 0.02 17.83 17.94
C GLU A 57 0.35 19.32 18.12
N ASN A 58 1.49 19.78 17.60
CA ASN A 58 1.94 21.15 17.84
C ASN A 58 1.11 22.20 17.08
N ASN A 59 0.79 21.95 15.81
CA ASN A 59 0.16 22.98 14.97
C ASN A 59 -1.37 22.92 15.02
N LEU A 60 -1.96 21.73 15.19
CA LEU A 60 -3.40 21.51 15.12
C LEU A 60 -4.00 21.05 16.46
N LYS A 61 -3.17 20.88 17.51
CA LYS A 61 -3.58 20.40 18.85
C LYS A 61 -4.38 19.10 18.81
N GLN A 62 -4.11 18.25 17.80
CA GLN A 62 -4.76 16.96 17.62
C GLN A 62 -4.08 15.91 18.50
N LYS A 63 -4.85 14.99 19.07
CA LYS A 63 -4.32 13.87 19.85
C LYS A 63 -3.79 12.77 18.92
N ARG A 64 -2.68 12.14 19.29
CA ARG A 64 -2.03 11.07 18.51
C ARG A 64 -2.96 9.89 18.20
N ASP A 65 -3.81 9.53 19.16
CA ASP A 65 -4.65 8.33 19.10
C ASP A 65 -5.82 8.44 18.12
N SER A 66 -6.23 9.66 17.77
CA SER A 66 -7.32 9.92 16.81
C SER A 66 -6.81 10.11 15.37
N LEU A 67 -5.49 10.05 15.16
CA LEU A 67 -4.88 10.21 13.84
C LEU A 67 -4.81 8.89 13.10
N VAL A 68 -5.21 8.95 11.82
CA VAL A 68 -5.14 7.84 10.88
C VAL A 68 -4.24 8.22 9.72
N ILE A 69 -3.44 7.26 9.27
CA ILE A 69 -2.60 7.42 8.08
C ILE A 69 -3.47 7.29 6.84
N LYS A 70 -3.83 8.42 6.23
CA LYS A 70 -4.64 8.47 5.00
C LYS A 70 -3.84 8.04 3.77
N GLU A 71 -2.62 8.56 3.65
CA GLU A 71 -1.81 8.32 2.47
C GLU A 71 -0.33 8.21 2.81
N VAL A 72 0.34 7.23 2.19
CA VAL A 72 1.80 7.10 2.22
C VAL A 72 2.28 6.89 0.78
N VAL A 73 2.89 7.94 0.25
CA VAL A 73 3.41 8.00 -1.11
C VAL A 73 4.93 8.01 -1.07
N ILE A 74 5.54 7.20 -1.92
CA ILE A 74 6.99 7.15 -2.05
C ILE A 74 7.33 7.38 -3.52
N ASN A 75 7.92 8.55 -3.76
CA ASN A 75 8.32 9.00 -5.09
C ASN A 75 9.79 8.71 -5.34
N ASP A 76 10.13 8.52 -6.60
CA ASP A 76 11.52 8.48 -7.05
C ASP A 76 12.18 9.84 -6.79
N GLY A 77 13.42 9.80 -6.28
CA GLY A 77 14.25 10.99 -6.10
C GLY A 77 15.45 11.01 -7.03
N THR A 78 16.40 11.89 -6.75
CA THR A 78 17.63 12.01 -7.54
C THR A 78 18.34 10.66 -7.64
N THR A 79 18.63 10.24 -8.86
CA THR A 79 19.30 8.96 -9.13
C THR A 79 20.71 9.21 -9.62
N PHE A 80 21.70 8.65 -8.92
CA PHE A 80 23.08 8.75 -9.38
C PHE A 80 23.40 7.62 -10.37
N LYS A 81 24.00 8.01 -11.49
CA LYS A 81 24.53 7.10 -12.50
C LYS A 81 25.93 6.64 -12.06
N ARG A 82 26.15 5.34 -12.04
CA ARG A 82 27.44 4.67 -11.79
C ARG A 82 27.62 3.60 -12.86
N HIS A 83 28.85 3.17 -13.06
CA HIS A 83 29.21 2.17 -14.07
C HIS A 83 29.97 1.05 -13.37
N VAL A 84 29.75 -0.18 -13.83
CA VAL A 84 30.56 -1.33 -13.42
C VAL A 84 31.14 -1.98 -14.67
N PRO A 85 32.46 -2.22 -14.70
CA PRO A 85 33.10 -2.90 -15.82
C PRO A 85 32.59 -4.33 -15.93
N ALA A 86 32.45 -4.81 -17.16
CA ALA A 86 31.98 -6.15 -17.50
C ALA A 86 32.91 -6.80 -18.54
N SER A 87 32.70 -8.10 -18.82
CA SER A 87 33.52 -8.86 -19.76
C SER A 87 33.56 -8.23 -21.15
N ARG A 88 34.69 -8.43 -21.87
CA ARG A 88 34.88 -7.98 -23.26
C ARG A 88 34.72 -6.46 -23.45
N GLY A 89 35.29 -5.65 -22.55
CA GLY A 89 35.27 -4.18 -22.65
C GLY A 89 33.87 -3.56 -22.50
N ARG A 90 32.87 -4.33 -22.05
CA ARG A 90 31.50 -3.84 -21.85
C ARG A 90 31.37 -3.10 -20.52
N VAL A 91 30.39 -2.21 -20.44
CA VAL A 91 30.08 -1.46 -19.21
C VAL A 91 28.59 -1.56 -18.91
N HIS A 92 28.25 -1.99 -17.69
CA HIS A 92 26.87 -2.02 -17.22
C HIS A 92 26.53 -0.79 -16.36
N PRO A 93 25.36 -0.16 -16.58
CA PRO A 93 24.94 0.98 -15.76
C PRO A 93 24.34 0.51 -14.42
N ILE A 94 24.82 1.08 -13.32
CA ILE A 94 24.23 0.94 -11.98
C ILE A 94 23.58 2.26 -11.57
N ARG A 95 22.30 2.19 -11.22
CA ARG A 95 21.53 3.34 -10.71
C ARG A 95 21.45 3.29 -9.19
N LYS A 96 22.10 4.24 -8.50
CA LYS A 96 21.93 4.42 -7.05
C LYS A 96 20.75 5.37 -6.82
N ARG A 97 19.56 4.78 -6.67
CA ARG A 97 18.29 5.48 -6.49
C ARG A 97 18.15 6.05 -5.08
N ASN A 98 17.57 7.24 -4.99
CA ASN A 98 17.02 7.81 -3.76
C ASN A 98 15.49 7.87 -3.85
N SER A 99 14.82 8.16 -2.73
CA SER A 99 13.37 8.33 -2.67
C SER A 99 12.96 9.55 -1.85
N HIS A 100 11.76 10.06 -2.13
CA HIS A 100 11.06 11.02 -1.30
C HIS A 100 9.85 10.33 -0.67
N ILE A 101 9.73 10.38 0.66
CA ILE A 101 8.61 9.79 1.39
C ILE A 101 7.68 10.93 1.82
N THR A 102 6.41 10.82 1.43
CA THR A 102 5.35 11.75 1.82
C THR A 102 4.31 10.98 2.62
N VAL A 103 3.99 11.47 3.81
CA VAL A 103 2.96 10.91 4.69
C VAL A 103 1.89 11.97 4.91
N ALA A 104 0.63 11.59 4.72
CA ALA A 104 -0.54 12.40 5.02
C ALA A 104 -1.37 11.73 6.13
N LEU A 105 -1.56 12.47 7.22
CA LEU A 105 -2.42 12.10 8.34
C LEU A 105 -3.75 12.84 8.25
N ALA A 106 -4.84 12.17 8.61
CA ALA A 106 -6.17 12.74 8.75
C ALA A 106 -6.73 12.39 10.13
N THR A 107 -7.66 13.21 10.62
CA THR A 107 -8.48 12.85 11.78
C THR A 107 -9.52 11.84 11.34
N ALA A 108 -9.75 10.82 12.15
CA ALA A 108 -10.89 9.91 11.98
C ALA A 108 -12.19 10.64 12.35
N THR A 109 -12.64 11.59 11.53
CA THR A 109 -14.05 11.92 11.46
C THR A 109 -14.73 10.79 10.71
N GLU A 110 -15.72 10.17 11.35
CA GLU A 110 -16.39 8.95 10.91
C GLU A 110 -17.03 9.10 9.53
N GLU A 111 -16.29 8.79 8.48
CA GLU A 111 -16.89 8.34 7.22
C GLU A 111 -16.79 6.82 7.19
N LYS A 112 -17.81 6.22 7.79
CA LYS A 112 -18.22 4.83 7.62
C LYS A 112 -18.23 4.54 6.11
N PRO A 113 -17.36 3.67 5.57
CA PRO A 113 -17.50 3.28 4.18
C PRO A 113 -18.79 2.47 4.07
N ALA A 114 -19.70 2.94 3.22
CA ALA A 114 -20.90 2.23 2.82
C ALA A 114 -20.59 0.74 2.60
N GLU A 115 -21.37 -0.12 3.26
CA GLU A 115 -21.49 -1.53 2.91
C GLU A 115 -21.68 -1.61 1.40
N ARG A 116 -20.81 -2.36 0.72
CA ARG A 116 -21.13 -2.79 -0.64
C ARG A 116 -22.41 -3.63 -0.50
N PRO A 117 -23.51 -3.31 -1.20
CA PRO A 117 -24.63 -4.23 -1.21
C PRO A 117 -24.11 -5.54 -1.81
N THR A 118 -24.07 -6.57 -0.98
CA THR A 118 -23.85 -7.94 -1.43
C THR A 118 -24.91 -8.22 -2.48
N LYS A 119 -24.48 -8.41 -3.73
CA LYS A 119 -25.31 -9.08 -4.72
C LYS A 119 -25.70 -10.41 -4.08
N LYS A 120 -27.00 -10.58 -3.82
CA LYS A 120 -27.62 -11.88 -3.51
C LYS A 120 -26.98 -12.93 -4.45
N PRO A 121 -26.41 -14.02 -3.91
CA PRO A 121 -26.14 -15.19 -4.73
C PRO A 121 -27.50 -15.65 -5.29
N ALA A 122 -27.61 -15.72 -6.62
CA ALA A 122 -28.75 -16.32 -7.27
C ALA A 122 -28.90 -17.77 -6.77
N GLU A 123 -30.12 -18.12 -6.37
CA GLU A 123 -30.52 -19.50 -6.10
C GLU A 123 -30.17 -20.40 -7.30
N PRO A 124 -29.54 -21.57 -7.08
CA PRO A 124 -29.40 -22.56 -8.12
C PRO A 124 -30.78 -23.19 -8.39
N ALA A 125 -31.28 -23.01 -9.61
CA ALA A 125 -32.46 -23.71 -10.09
C ALA A 125 -32.24 -25.24 -10.01
N LYS A 126 -33.20 -25.92 -9.39
CA LYS A 126 -33.29 -27.38 -9.27
C LYS A 126 -33.31 -28.03 -10.67
N PRO A 127 -32.66 -29.19 -10.88
CA PRO A 127 -32.83 -29.98 -12.09
C PRO A 127 -34.18 -30.70 -12.04
N ALA A 128 -35.03 -30.48 -13.05
CA ALA A 128 -36.26 -31.25 -13.24
C ALA A 128 -35.93 -32.65 -13.77
N GLU A 129 -36.60 -33.63 -13.17
CA GLU A 129 -36.48 -35.06 -13.39
C GLU A 129 -36.87 -35.51 -14.80
N GLU A 130 -36.31 -36.68 -15.13
CA GLU A 130 -36.35 -37.41 -16.38
C GLU A 130 -37.59 -38.34 -16.48
N LYS A 131 -37.89 -38.73 -17.74
CA LYS A 131 -38.54 -39.98 -18.25
C LYS A 131 -39.99 -39.84 -18.80
N PRO A 132 -40.44 -40.75 -19.69
CA PRO A 132 -39.91 -41.07 -21.03
C PRO A 132 -41.03 -41.33 -22.09
N SER A 133 -40.78 -41.24 -23.40
CA SER A 133 -41.48 -42.07 -24.40
C SER A 133 -40.76 -42.04 -25.76
N THR A 134 -40.37 -43.22 -26.23
CA THR A 134 -39.63 -43.54 -27.46
C THR A 134 -40.57 -43.62 -28.70
N PRO A 135 -40.11 -44.01 -29.91
CA PRO A 135 -39.93 -43.24 -31.16
C PRO A 135 -41.04 -43.62 -32.20
N PRO A 136 -41.04 -43.36 -33.55
CA PRO A 136 -39.93 -43.54 -34.52
C PRO A 136 -39.90 -42.61 -35.77
N THR A 137 -38.90 -42.88 -36.64
CA THR A 137 -39.00 -42.84 -38.13
C THR A 137 -38.38 -41.65 -38.90
N LYS A 138 -37.15 -41.89 -39.39
CA LYS A 138 -36.64 -41.86 -40.80
C LYS A 138 -36.82 -40.62 -41.71
N GLN A 139 -35.76 -40.45 -42.54
CA GLN A 139 -35.62 -39.72 -43.83
C GLN A 139 -35.23 -38.23 -43.71
N ASN A 140 -34.20 -37.70 -44.39
CA ASN A 140 -33.27 -38.14 -45.44
C ASN A 140 -31.88 -37.53 -45.19
#